data_AF-A0A366DQW4-F1
#
_entry.id   AF-A0A366DQW4-F1
#
_cell.length_a   1.000
_cell.length_b   1.000
_cell.length_c   1.000
_cell.angle_alpha   90.00
_cell.angle_beta   90.00
_cell.angle_gamma   90.00
#
_symmetry.space_group_name_H-M   'P 1'
#
loop_
_entity.id
_entity.type
_entity.pdbx_description
1 polymer ?
#
loop_
_entity_poly.entity_id
_entity_poly.type
_entity_poly.pdbx_seq_one_letter_code
_entity_poly.pdbx_strand_id
1 'polypeptide(L)'
;MPIEPVNSSYTTPLAVVDREDDHLIVWHVQTGHTNGLSRLAGAWVLDASELHRLRGLITERPGVRCAPELEMPTELSFTTEIDADATVRAVRAEVAALAQRAAEHVANAKTRLVEPDWPDLPHPAEAKAVSPPDTRVTRALRMAHGFAELADAWAACEALRLTREYLIPLGGPVARPLPLEEIR
;
A
#
# COMPACT_ATOMS: atom_id res chain seq x y z
N MET A 1 -28.74 23.64 5.73
CA MET A 1 -27.78 22.84 6.49
C MET A 1 -26.52 22.71 5.64
N PRO A 2 -25.36 23.21 6.09
CA PRO A 2 -24.11 22.86 5.44
C PRO A 2 -23.83 21.38 5.75
N ILE A 3 -23.63 20.59 4.70
CA ILE A 3 -23.18 19.21 4.82
C ILE A 3 -21.70 19.33 5.22
N GLU A 4 -21.35 18.92 6.44
CA GLU A 4 -19.95 18.80 6.81
C GLU A 4 -19.25 17.89 5.79
N PRO A 5 -18.04 18.24 5.30
CA PRO A 5 -17.30 17.33 4.45
C PRO A 5 -17.10 16.05 5.26
N VAL A 6 -17.62 14.93 4.73
CA VAL A 6 -17.29 13.61 5.26
C VAL A 6 -15.77 13.52 5.16
N ASN A 7 -15.12 13.60 6.33
CA ASN A 7 -13.71 13.33 6.45
C ASN A 7 -13.58 11.84 6.17
N SER A 8 -13.53 11.45 4.90
CA SER A 8 -13.53 10.06 4.49
C SER A 8 -12.15 9.51 4.82
N SER A 9 -11.98 9.10 6.08
CA SER A 9 -10.83 8.36 6.59
C SER A 9 -10.70 6.97 5.96
N TYR A 10 -11.64 6.61 5.07
CA TYR A 10 -11.64 5.35 4.35
C TYR A 10 -11.03 5.55 2.97
N THR A 11 -9.79 5.09 2.82
CA THR A 11 -9.20 4.83 1.52
C THR A 11 -9.74 3.49 1.02
N THR A 12 -10.14 3.44 -0.24
CA THR A 12 -10.53 2.18 -0.89
C THR A 12 -9.36 1.18 -0.81
N PRO A 13 -9.54 -0.03 -0.26
CA PRO A 13 -8.46 -1.01 -0.20
C PRO A 13 -7.95 -1.38 -1.59
N LEU A 14 -6.65 -1.65 -1.65
CA LEU A 14 -5.98 -2.27 -2.78
C LEU A 14 -6.44 -3.72 -2.90
N ALA A 15 -6.85 -4.12 -4.11
CA ALA A 15 -7.13 -5.51 -4.45
C ALA A 15 -5.87 -6.20 -4.98
N VAL A 16 -5.31 -7.12 -4.21
CA VAL A 16 -4.23 -8.00 -4.65
C VAL A 16 -4.87 -9.24 -5.26
N VAL A 17 -4.62 -9.49 -6.54
CA VAL A 17 -5.26 -10.57 -7.29
C VAL A 17 -4.24 -11.55 -7.82
N ASP A 18 -4.58 -12.82 -7.69
CA ASP A 18 -3.81 -13.93 -8.20
C ASP A 18 -4.73 -15.01 -8.78
N ARG A 19 -4.11 -15.95 -9.49
CA ARG A 19 -4.76 -17.15 -10.02
C ARG A 19 -3.84 -18.34 -9.84
N GLU A 20 -4.38 -19.41 -9.32
CA GLU A 20 -3.72 -20.71 -9.22
C GLU A 20 -4.71 -21.77 -9.73
N ASP A 21 -4.32 -22.50 -10.78
CA ASP A 21 -5.20 -23.40 -11.51
C ASP A 21 -6.53 -22.73 -11.92
N ASP A 22 -7.65 -23.32 -11.49
CA ASP A 22 -9.02 -22.83 -11.70
C ASP A 22 -9.52 -21.91 -10.58
N HIS A 23 -8.64 -21.47 -9.67
CA HIS A 23 -8.99 -20.61 -8.55
C HIS A 23 -8.48 -19.19 -8.73
N LEU A 24 -9.37 -18.23 -8.48
CA LEU A 24 -9.07 -16.80 -8.41
C LEU A 24 -8.95 -16.40 -6.95
N ILE A 25 -7.87 -15.72 -6.61
CA ILE A 25 -7.51 -15.41 -5.23
C ILE A 25 -7.45 -13.90 -5.10
N VAL A 26 -8.17 -13.37 -4.13
CA VAL A 26 -8.24 -11.92 -3.90
C VAL A 26 -7.94 -11.63 -2.44
N TRP A 27 -7.06 -10.65 -2.22
CA TRP A 27 -6.81 -10.06 -0.92
C TRP A 27 -7.11 -8.56 -0.97
N HIS A 28 -7.77 -8.04 0.06
CA HIS A 28 -7.95 -6.60 0.24
C HIS A 28 -6.95 -6.08 1.27
N VAL A 29 -6.19 -5.06 0.87
CA VAL A 29 -5.16 -4.42 1.71
C VAL A 29 -5.49 -2.94 1.91
N GLN A 30 -5.58 -2.50 3.16
CA GLN A 30 -5.79 -1.09 3.53
C GLN A 30 -4.49 -0.30 3.39
N THR A 31 -4.35 0.45 2.31
CA THR A 31 -3.17 1.29 2.04
C THR A 31 -3.34 2.75 2.49
N GLY A 32 -4.50 3.08 3.06
CA GLY A 32 -4.85 4.39 3.60
C GLY A 32 -4.19 4.71 4.94
N HIS A 33 -4.73 5.72 5.64
CA HIS A 33 -4.32 6.05 7.00
C HIS A 33 -4.51 4.88 7.96
N THR A 34 -3.65 4.80 8.98
CA THR A 34 -3.89 3.84 10.08
C THR A 34 -5.14 4.26 10.87
N ASN A 35 -6.04 3.31 11.08
CA ASN A 35 -7.28 3.49 11.83
C ASN A 35 -7.39 2.49 13.00
N GLY A 36 -6.28 1.83 13.35
CA GLY A 36 -6.22 0.80 14.39
C GLY A 36 -6.77 -0.58 13.97
N LEU A 37 -7.21 -0.74 12.72
CA LEU A 37 -7.65 -2.03 12.17
C LEU A 37 -6.52 -2.73 11.41
N SER A 38 -6.70 -4.04 11.17
CA SER A 38 -5.80 -4.83 10.34
C SER A 38 -5.70 -4.25 8.93
N ARG A 39 -4.47 -4.18 8.41
CA ARG A 39 -4.19 -3.85 7.00
C ARG A 39 -4.77 -4.90 6.06
N LEU A 40 -4.71 -6.18 6.44
CA LEU A 40 -5.32 -7.27 5.70
C LEU A 40 -6.81 -7.31 6.04
N ALA A 41 -7.64 -6.75 5.16
CA ALA A 41 -9.06 -6.49 5.41
C ALA A 41 -9.99 -7.63 4.97
N GLY A 42 -9.55 -8.51 4.08
CA GLY A 42 -10.34 -9.63 3.60
C GLY A 42 -9.58 -10.48 2.60
N ALA A 43 -9.96 -11.76 2.51
CA ALA A 43 -9.38 -12.74 1.61
C ALA A 43 -10.45 -13.67 1.07
N TRP A 44 -10.36 -13.98 -0.23
CA TRP A 44 -11.28 -14.88 -0.92
C TRP A 44 -10.50 -15.80 -1.86
N VAL A 45 -10.92 -17.06 -1.91
CA VAL A 45 -10.53 -18.03 -2.93
C VAL A 45 -11.83 -18.42 -3.62
N LEU A 46 -11.89 -18.17 -4.92
CA LEU A 46 -13.09 -18.31 -5.73
C LEU A 46 -12.83 -19.29 -6.86
N ASP A 47 -13.80 -20.12 -7.19
CA ASP A 47 -13.74 -20.92 -8.42
C ASP A 47 -13.87 -20.01 -9.65
N ALA A 48 -13.32 -20.43 -10.78
CA ALA A 48 -13.46 -19.72 -12.07
C ALA A 48 -14.94 -19.51 -12.48
N SER A 49 -15.88 -20.30 -11.95
CA SER A 49 -17.32 -20.13 -12.18
C SER A 49 -17.93 -18.94 -11.41
N GLU A 50 -17.22 -18.39 -10.42
CA GLU A 50 -17.71 -17.35 -9.51
C GLU A 50 -17.30 -15.92 -9.94
N LEU A 51 -17.12 -15.67 -11.24
CA LEU A 51 -16.67 -14.38 -11.77
C LEU A 51 -17.50 -13.17 -11.30
N HIS A 52 -18.80 -13.36 -11.08
CA HIS A 52 -19.67 -12.32 -10.54
C HIS A 52 -19.25 -11.86 -9.13
N ARG A 53 -18.77 -12.78 -8.28
CA ARG A 53 -18.22 -12.44 -6.95
C ARG A 53 -16.90 -11.72 -7.09
N LEU A 54 -16.01 -12.22 -7.96
CA LEU A 54 -14.73 -11.58 -8.23
C LEU A 54 -14.92 -10.13 -8.69
N ARG A 55 -15.86 -9.87 -9.61
CA ARG A 55 -16.23 -8.51 -10.03
C ARG A 55 -16.56 -7.63 -8.82
N GLY A 56 -17.47 -8.06 -7.95
CA GLY A 56 -17.82 -7.29 -6.75
C GLY A 56 -16.66 -7.05 -5.78
N LEU A 57 -15.62 -7.88 -5.81
CA LEU A 57 -14.43 -7.73 -4.97
C LEU A 57 -13.41 -6.75 -5.55
N ILE A 58 -13.31 -6.60 -6.87
CA ILE A 58 -12.23 -5.81 -7.50
C ILE A 58 -12.70 -4.55 -8.21
N THR A 59 -13.98 -4.50 -8.63
CA THR A 59 -14.56 -3.33 -9.28
C THR A 59 -14.56 -2.14 -8.30
N GLU A 60 -14.23 -0.95 -8.82
CA GLU A 60 -14.04 0.29 -8.04
C GLU A 60 -12.81 0.32 -7.13
N ARG A 61 -11.91 -0.66 -7.22
CA ARG A 61 -10.66 -0.68 -6.43
C ARG A 61 -9.43 -0.51 -7.30
N PRO A 62 -8.38 0.19 -6.83
CA PRO A 62 -7.05 -0.03 -7.38
C PRO A 62 -6.66 -1.49 -7.14
N GLY A 63 -5.91 -2.09 -8.05
CA GLY A 63 -5.49 -3.47 -7.89
C GLY A 63 -4.14 -3.78 -8.48
N VAL A 64 -3.55 -4.87 -7.99
CA VAL A 64 -2.24 -5.36 -8.40
C VAL A 64 -2.36 -6.84 -8.70
N ARG A 65 -1.77 -7.27 -9.82
CA ARG A 65 -1.65 -8.69 -10.13
C ARG A 65 -0.38 -9.22 -9.51
N CYS A 66 -0.44 -10.41 -8.92
CA CYS A 66 0.76 -11.02 -8.35
C CYS A 66 1.75 -11.52 -9.40
N ALA A 67 1.31 -11.66 -10.65
CA ALA A 67 2.12 -11.96 -11.81
C ALA A 67 1.70 -11.03 -12.97
N PRO A 68 2.61 -10.36 -13.66
CA PRO A 68 2.26 -9.46 -14.78
C PRO A 68 1.62 -10.22 -15.95
N GLU A 69 1.99 -11.48 -16.14
CA GLU A 69 1.41 -12.41 -17.13
C GLU A 69 0.05 -12.97 -16.74
N LEU A 70 -0.47 -12.62 -15.55
CA LEU A 70 -1.76 -13.09 -15.08
C LEU A 70 -2.89 -12.60 -16.01
N GLU A 71 -3.44 -13.51 -16.79
CA GLU A 71 -4.62 -13.24 -17.61
C GLU A 71 -5.86 -13.12 -16.73
N MET A 72 -6.40 -11.90 -16.67
CA MET A 72 -7.71 -11.64 -16.08
C MET A 72 -8.80 -11.81 -17.15
N PRO A 73 -9.98 -12.34 -16.79
CA PRO A 73 -11.14 -12.34 -17.68
C PRO A 73 -11.41 -10.92 -18.21
N THR A 74 -11.68 -10.78 -19.51
CA THR A 74 -11.75 -9.48 -20.20
C THR A 74 -12.79 -8.53 -19.60
N GLU A 75 -13.84 -9.08 -19.00
CA GLU A 75 -14.92 -8.36 -18.34
C GLU A 75 -14.60 -7.90 -16.91
N LEU A 76 -13.36 -8.13 -16.46
CA LEU A 76 -12.86 -7.81 -15.13
C LEU A 76 -11.66 -6.87 -15.22
N SER A 77 -11.79 -5.69 -14.63
CA SER A 77 -10.72 -4.71 -14.53
C SER A 77 -10.75 -4.04 -13.16
N PHE A 78 -9.57 -3.60 -12.72
CA PHE A 78 -9.43 -2.65 -11.63
C PHE A 78 -9.91 -1.26 -12.07
N THR A 79 -10.13 -0.36 -11.10
CA THR A 79 -10.22 1.07 -11.41
C THR A 79 -8.89 1.57 -11.99
N THR A 80 -7.81 1.10 -11.38
CA THR A 80 -6.44 1.44 -11.73
C THR A 80 -5.58 0.21 -11.46
N GLU A 81 -4.70 -0.14 -12.39
CA GLU A 81 -3.71 -1.19 -12.15
C GLU A 81 -2.42 -0.59 -11.58
N ILE A 82 -1.99 -1.10 -10.43
CA ILE A 82 -0.89 -0.59 -9.63
C ILE A 82 0.40 -1.32 -9.97
N ASP A 83 1.45 -0.54 -10.23
CA ASP A 83 2.83 -1.01 -10.37
C ASP A 83 3.48 -1.01 -8.98
N ALA A 84 3.76 -2.21 -8.47
CA ALA A 84 4.39 -2.40 -7.17
C ALA A 84 5.81 -1.81 -7.12
N ASP A 85 6.60 -1.97 -8.19
CA ASP A 85 7.96 -1.48 -8.26
C ASP A 85 7.95 0.06 -8.32
N ALA A 86 7.05 0.65 -9.12
CA ALA A 86 6.88 2.10 -9.18
C ALA A 86 6.42 2.68 -7.85
N THR A 87 5.47 2.02 -7.18
CA THR A 87 4.98 2.41 -5.86
C THR A 87 6.14 2.45 -4.85
N VAL A 88 6.97 1.40 -4.80
CA VAL A 88 8.13 1.37 -3.90
C VAL A 88 9.16 2.45 -4.25
N ARG A 89 9.42 2.69 -5.55
CA ARG A 89 10.31 3.78 -5.98
C ARG A 89 9.79 5.15 -5.54
N ALA A 90 8.49 5.41 -5.68
CA ALA A 90 7.86 6.65 -5.26
C ALA A 90 7.98 6.86 -3.74
N VAL A 91 7.65 5.83 -2.95
CA VAL A 91 7.79 5.86 -1.48
C VAL A 91 9.24 6.13 -1.06
N ARG A 92 10.20 5.43 -1.66
CA ARG A 92 11.63 5.61 -1.36
C ARG A 92 12.12 7.01 -1.75
N ALA A 93 11.66 7.56 -2.87
CA ALA A 93 12.01 8.92 -3.29
C ALA A 93 11.47 9.98 -2.32
N GLU A 94 10.22 9.83 -1.86
CA GLU A 94 9.62 10.69 -0.85
C GLU A 94 10.40 10.65 0.47
N VAL A 95 10.72 9.46 0.98
CA VAL A 95 11.49 9.31 2.22
C VAL A 95 12.92 9.85 2.07
N ALA A 96 13.55 9.68 0.91
CA ALA A 96 14.86 10.28 0.63
C ALA A 96 14.81 11.82 0.67
N ALA A 97 13.75 12.44 0.13
CA ALA A 97 13.56 13.90 0.22
C ALA A 97 13.37 14.38 1.67
N LEU A 98 12.62 13.63 2.48
CA LEU A 98 12.48 13.91 3.91
C LEU A 98 13.80 13.77 4.66
N ALA A 99 14.57 12.71 4.37
CA ALA A 99 15.88 12.47 4.96
C ALA A 99 16.87 13.58 4.61
N GLN A 100 16.91 14.00 3.34
CA GLN A 100 17.74 15.12 2.90
C GLN A 100 17.39 16.40 3.66
N ARG A 101 16.10 16.75 3.76
CA ARG A 101 15.65 17.94 4.48
C ARG A 101 15.99 17.90 5.97
N ALA A 102 15.96 16.71 6.58
CA ALA A 102 16.36 16.51 7.96
C ALA A 102 17.88 16.68 8.15
N ALA A 103 18.70 16.09 7.28
CA ALA A 103 20.16 16.27 7.29
C ALA A 103 20.55 17.74 7.14
N GLU A 104 19.92 18.47 6.21
CA GLU A 104 20.12 19.92 6.04
C GLU A 104 19.75 20.70 7.31
N HIS A 105 18.67 20.32 8.00
CA HIS A 105 18.28 20.97 9.24
C HIS A 105 19.28 20.70 10.38
N VAL A 106 19.73 19.45 10.51
CA VAL A 106 20.73 19.03 11.52
C VAL A 106 22.07 19.74 11.30
N ALA A 107 22.54 19.82 10.05
CA ALA A 107 23.80 20.48 9.71
C ALA A 107 23.80 21.99 10.04
N ASN A 108 22.64 22.64 9.98
CA ASN A 108 22.48 24.06 10.27
C ASN A 108 22.07 24.35 11.72
N ALA A 109 21.88 23.32 12.55
CA ALA A 109 21.44 23.48 13.92
C ALA A 109 22.59 23.96 14.82
N LYS A 110 22.31 24.97 15.65
CA LYS A 110 23.27 25.47 16.66
C LYS A 110 23.50 24.49 17.81
N THR A 111 22.60 23.53 17.98
CA THR A 111 22.64 22.47 18.99
C THR A 111 22.70 21.12 18.31
N ARG A 112 23.32 20.13 18.96
CA ARG A 112 23.36 18.75 18.43
C ARG A 112 21.96 18.16 18.36
N LEU A 113 21.42 18.04 17.15
CA LEU A 113 20.18 17.31 16.87
C LEU A 113 20.52 15.90 16.37
N VAL A 114 19.57 14.98 16.56
CA VAL A 114 19.67 13.61 16.06
C VAL A 114 18.80 13.50 14.81
N GLU A 115 19.35 12.89 13.77
CA GLU A 115 18.59 12.59 12.55
C GLU A 115 17.45 11.61 12.85
N PRO A 116 16.31 11.72 12.16
CA PRO A 116 15.23 10.75 12.29
C PRO A 116 15.71 9.36 11.86
N ASP A 117 15.34 8.34 12.63
CA ASP A 117 15.48 6.95 12.21
C ASP A 117 14.29 6.58 11.32
N TRP A 118 14.53 6.53 10.01
CA TRP A 118 13.49 6.23 9.02
C TRP A 118 13.28 4.71 8.95
N PRO A 119 12.02 4.23 8.93
CA PRO A 119 11.73 2.81 8.85
C PRO A 119 12.22 2.21 7.53
N ASP A 120 12.49 0.91 7.54
CA ASP A 120 12.78 0.15 6.33
C ASP A 120 11.55 0.10 5.41
N LEU A 121 11.77 0.14 4.11
CA LEU A 121 10.75 0.21 3.07
C LEU A 121 10.81 -1.06 2.22
N PRO A 122 10.21 -2.16 2.72
CA PRO A 122 10.30 -3.46 2.07
C PRO A 122 9.59 -3.44 0.71
N HIS A 123 10.14 -4.18 -0.26
CA HIS A 123 9.46 -4.40 -1.51
C HIS A 123 8.34 -5.43 -1.32
N PRO A 124 7.09 -5.19 -1.79
CA PRO A 124 6.00 -6.14 -1.56
C PRO A 124 6.27 -7.57 -2.06
N ALA A 125 6.99 -7.70 -3.17
CA ALA A 125 7.38 -9.02 -3.71
C ALA A 125 8.44 -9.75 -2.87
N GLU A 126 9.17 -9.04 -2.00
CA GLU A 126 10.24 -9.57 -1.15
C GLU A 126 9.76 -9.93 0.26
N ALA A 127 8.48 -9.68 0.57
CA ALA A 127 7.89 -9.97 1.87
C ALA A 127 8.25 -11.38 2.33
N LYS A 128 8.44 -11.56 3.64
CA LYS A 128 8.90 -12.85 4.18
C LYS A 128 7.95 -13.97 3.76
N ALA A 129 8.53 -15.16 3.51
CA ALA A 129 7.76 -16.32 3.14
C ALA A 129 6.70 -16.60 4.19
N VAL A 130 5.43 -16.56 3.77
CA VAL A 130 4.31 -17.05 4.55
C VAL A 130 4.08 -18.48 4.12
N SER A 131 3.96 -19.40 5.06
CA SER A 131 3.64 -20.81 4.79
C SER A 131 2.17 -21.06 5.13
N PRO A 132 1.23 -20.70 4.25
CA PRO A 132 -0.18 -20.99 4.48
C PRO A 132 -0.43 -22.50 4.44
N PRO A 133 -1.47 -23.00 5.15
CA PRO A 133 -1.91 -24.38 5.01
C PRO A 133 -2.36 -24.72 3.58
N ASP A 134 -2.92 -23.75 2.85
CA ASP A 134 -3.29 -23.87 1.45
C ASP A 134 -2.24 -23.19 0.58
N THR A 135 -1.46 -23.97 -0.17
CA THR A 135 -0.35 -23.45 -0.97
C THR A 135 -0.83 -22.56 -2.11
N ARG A 136 -2.09 -22.68 -2.55
CA ARG A 136 -2.65 -21.87 -3.65
C ARG A 136 -2.61 -20.38 -3.33
N VAL A 137 -2.81 -20.01 -2.06
CA VAL A 137 -2.84 -18.60 -1.66
C VAL A 137 -1.46 -18.00 -1.43
N THR A 138 -0.38 -18.76 -1.54
CA THR A 138 0.96 -18.34 -1.08
C THR A 138 1.42 -17.05 -1.75
N ARG A 139 1.28 -16.94 -3.07
CA ARG A 139 1.75 -15.78 -3.83
C ARG A 139 0.90 -14.54 -3.55
N ALA A 140 -0.43 -14.66 -3.62
CA ALA A 140 -1.37 -13.60 -3.21
C ALA A 140 -1.14 -13.11 -1.78
N LEU A 141 -1.03 -14.04 -0.84
CA LEU A 141 -0.81 -13.76 0.58
C LEU A 141 0.51 -13.03 0.80
N ARG A 142 1.59 -13.48 0.17
CA ARG A 142 2.91 -12.84 0.25
C ARG A 142 2.85 -11.40 -0.26
N MET A 143 2.25 -11.18 -1.43
CA MET A 143 2.10 -9.84 -2.01
C MET A 143 1.24 -8.94 -1.11
N ALA A 144 0.13 -9.46 -0.58
CA ALA A 144 -0.74 -8.73 0.33
C ALA A 144 -0.06 -8.33 1.64
N HIS A 145 0.71 -9.24 2.24
CA HIS A 145 1.56 -8.94 3.40
C HIS A 145 2.61 -7.88 3.06
N GLY A 146 3.24 -7.98 1.90
CA GLY A 146 4.21 -6.99 1.45
C GLY A 146 3.65 -5.57 1.33
N PHE A 147 2.45 -5.42 0.77
CA PHE A 147 1.76 -4.13 0.73
C PHE A 147 1.32 -3.65 2.11
N ALA A 148 0.92 -4.56 3.00
CA ALA A 148 0.59 -4.21 4.38
C ALA A 148 1.83 -3.67 5.14
N GLU A 149 2.97 -4.37 5.03
CA GLU A 149 4.24 -3.95 5.64
C GLU A 149 4.71 -2.61 5.07
N LEU A 150 4.63 -2.41 3.76
CA LEU A 150 4.96 -1.13 3.12
C LEU A 150 4.03 0.01 3.58
N ALA A 151 2.73 -0.25 3.71
CA ALA A 151 1.76 0.74 4.20
C ALA A 151 2.00 1.11 5.68
N ASP A 152 2.41 0.16 6.51
CA ASP A 152 2.77 0.42 7.90
C ASP A 152 4.09 1.20 8.02
N ALA A 153 5.10 0.85 7.22
CA ALA A 153 6.34 1.60 7.14
C ALA A 153 6.11 3.05 6.68
N TRP A 154 5.28 3.25 5.65
CA TRP A 154 4.89 4.58 5.20
C TRP A 154 4.14 5.37 6.27
N ALA A 155 3.19 4.75 6.97
CA ALA A 155 2.48 5.41 8.06
C ALA A 155 3.43 5.85 9.20
N ALA A 156 4.47 5.06 9.49
CA ALA A 156 5.51 5.42 10.45
C ALA A 156 6.37 6.60 9.95
N CYS A 157 6.74 6.64 8.65
CA CYS A 157 7.40 7.80 8.04
C CYS A 157 6.56 9.07 8.19
N GLU A 158 5.27 9.01 7.85
CA GLU A 158 4.36 10.14 7.95
C GLU A 158 4.15 10.59 9.40
N ALA A 159 4.11 9.66 10.36
CA ALA A 159 4.09 10.01 11.78
C ALA A 159 5.35 10.78 12.20
N LEU A 160 6.54 10.30 11.82
CA LEU A 160 7.82 10.99 12.09
C LEU A 160 7.88 12.37 11.43
N ARG A 161 7.34 12.48 10.21
CA ARG A 161 7.27 13.73 9.47
C ARG A 161 6.44 14.78 10.21
N LEU A 162 5.26 14.39 10.69
CA LEU A 162 4.33 15.29 11.37
C LEU A 162 4.80 15.75 12.74
N THR A 163 5.67 15.00 13.44
CA THR A 163 6.24 15.47 14.71
C THR A 163 7.35 16.53 14.53
N ARG A 164 7.67 16.92 13.30
CA ARG A 164 8.81 17.81 12.97
C ARG A 164 8.35 18.96 12.09
N GLU A 165 8.23 20.15 12.67
CA GLU A 165 7.71 21.35 12.00
C GLU A 165 8.41 21.65 10.66
N TYR A 166 9.73 21.45 10.59
CA TYR A 166 10.51 21.72 9.37
C TYR A 166 10.27 20.71 8.23
N LEU A 167 9.61 19.58 8.51
CA LEU A 167 9.20 18.57 7.52
C LEU A 167 7.73 18.69 7.11
N ILE A 168 6.89 19.39 7.88
CA ILE A 168 5.47 19.61 7.53
C ILE A 168 5.30 20.22 6.12
N PRO A 169 6.13 21.17 5.65
CA PRO A 169 6.01 21.69 4.28
C PRO A 169 6.15 20.63 3.18
N LEU A 170 6.82 19.50 3.45
CA LEU A 170 6.94 18.37 2.54
C LEU A 170 5.73 17.43 2.73
N GLY A 171 4.59 17.74 2.10
CA GLY A 171 3.40 16.89 2.14
C GLY A 171 2.25 17.38 3.03
N GLY A 172 2.41 18.52 3.71
CA GLY A 172 1.34 19.22 4.42
C GLY A 172 1.08 18.75 5.85
N PRO A 173 0.09 19.33 6.53
CA PRO A 173 -0.13 19.15 7.97
C PRO A 173 -0.88 17.86 8.35
N VAL A 174 -1.20 17.01 7.38
CA VAL A 174 -1.93 15.75 7.59
C VAL A 174 -1.10 14.60 7.03
N ALA A 175 -1.22 13.42 7.65
CA ALA A 175 -0.58 12.21 7.13
C ALA A 175 -1.15 11.90 5.74
N ARG A 176 -0.33 11.37 4.85
CA ARG A 176 -0.73 10.98 3.50
C ARG A 176 -0.96 9.47 3.43
N PRO A 177 -1.91 8.97 2.64
CA PRO A 177 -2.00 7.54 2.33
C PRO A 177 -0.75 7.08 1.55
N LEU A 178 -0.54 5.77 1.45
CA LEU A 178 0.55 5.21 0.63
C LEU A 178 0.41 5.70 -0.83
N PRO A 179 1.45 6.30 -1.44
CA PRO A 179 1.39 6.79 -2.81
C PRO A 179 1.45 5.62 -3.79
N LEU A 180 0.29 5.08 -4.16
CA LEU A 180 0.16 4.02 -5.16
C LEU A 180 0.42 4.58 -6.56
N GLU A 181 1.32 3.94 -7.30
CA GLU A 181 1.67 4.32 -8.68
C GLU A 181 1.05 3.35 -9.68
N GLU A 182 0.55 3.89 -10.80
CA GLU A 182 -0.13 3.14 -11.84
C GLU A 182 0.86 2.55 -12.87
N ILE A 183 0.51 1.44 -13.51
CA ILE A 183 1.25 0.93 -14.67
C ILE A 183 1.19 1.97 -15.80
N ARG A 184 2.35 2.33 -16.36
CA ARG A 184 2.48 3.26 -17.50
C ARG A 184 2.55 2.54 -18.85
#